data_AF-A0A812WGC7-F1
#
_entry.id   AF-A0A812WGC7-F1
#
_cell.length_a   1.000
_cell.length_b   1.000
_cell.length_c   1.000
_cell.angle_alpha   90.00
_cell.angle_beta   90.00
_cell.angle_gamma   90.00
#
_symmetry.space_group_name_H-M   'P 1'
#
loop_
_entity.id
_entity.type
_entity.pdbx_description
1 polymer ?
#
loop_
_entity_poly.entity_id
_entity_poly.type
_entity_poly.pdbx_seq_one_letter_code
_entity_poly.pdbx_strand_id
1 'polypeptide(L)'
;MTYMWTIRARSTVRFLVPDEKRCFYVATHLACLWSGLYFAGRAVDLAMGMKQWEEGRQVDIAIAAAAGMAASTLIPLLGVLVVGRERLFKALGDKFEHSRSRQLQSGAFMAMLLDSYFVQRGQQWWLHKSFFGNPEPEGTGPERNKPRQFYSRSFDSAVSMSAESLATPPSMLPEIDTSARYDFTKGIVTQVAVDGSVFWVKPENCHDAVRVDQKQQVIPWPELLELGRKNLRCIEWKAQYAELWSENAGPGFQLSRPAARGETIDFFVSHSWGDDGNRKFRALHYLAEEFLVKHGRYPTFWVDKFCIDQSSVADGLRVLPVNVMACSKVVVLCGRTYPTRLWCAWELCVLLSFMSLQTALTRLVVLPFSLTALQKLARFDLSISRCYDPNEELRLRRVIAAIGRLSFENKIQALGQLILDRETNVEQGLFNQQRSASWSEPDMPEPDDFRDDRSHVQSELEVVVEASEGDGSGSVRDSPAETAFRMQYLNTTDYQKQFEAPLEEVVF
;
A
#
# COMPACT_ATOMS: atom_id res chain seq x y z
N MET A 1 -17.39 -13.36 -52.62
CA MET A 1 -17.68 -11.99 -52.13
C MET A 1 -16.81 -11.57 -50.93
N THR A 2 -16.39 -12.49 -50.06
CA THR A 2 -15.55 -12.23 -48.87
C THR A 2 -14.13 -11.71 -49.17
N TYR A 3 -13.58 -12.04 -50.35
CA TYR A 3 -12.23 -11.63 -50.77
C TYR A 3 -12.13 -10.19 -51.31
N MET A 4 -13.24 -9.62 -51.79
CA MET A 4 -13.25 -8.25 -52.32
C MET A 4 -13.46 -7.19 -51.23
N TRP A 5 -14.05 -7.56 -50.09
CA TRP A 5 -14.26 -6.64 -48.96
C TRP A 5 -12.97 -6.40 -48.15
N THR A 6 -12.13 -7.42 -47.97
CA THR A 6 -10.82 -7.33 -47.30
C THR A 6 -9.81 -6.47 -48.05
N ILE A 7 -9.88 -6.42 -49.39
CA ILE A 7 -8.99 -5.59 -50.21
C ILE A 7 -9.38 -4.11 -50.13
N ARG A 8 -10.68 -3.80 -50.04
CA ARG A 8 -11.16 -2.40 -49.99
C ARG A 8 -11.01 -1.76 -48.61
N ALA A 9 -11.08 -2.54 -47.52
CA ALA A 9 -10.75 -2.06 -46.17
C ALA A 9 -9.26 -1.73 -46.01
N ARG A 10 -8.38 -2.41 -46.77
CA ARG A 10 -6.92 -2.16 -46.78
C ARG A 10 -6.52 -0.83 -47.43
N SER A 11 -7.28 -0.33 -48.42
CA SER A 11 -6.91 0.89 -49.16
C SER A 11 -7.27 2.20 -48.45
N THR A 12 -8.32 2.20 -47.61
CA THR A 12 -8.84 3.44 -47.02
C THR A 12 -8.20 3.81 -45.68
N VAL A 13 -7.52 2.87 -45.02
CA VAL A 13 -6.98 3.05 -43.65
C VAL A 13 -5.52 3.53 -43.62
N ARG A 14 -4.85 3.61 -44.78
CA ARG A 14 -3.41 3.86 -44.92
C ARG A 14 -2.89 5.26 -44.52
N PHE A 15 -3.76 6.25 -44.28
CA PHE A 15 -3.30 7.65 -44.38
C PHE A 15 -3.06 8.46 -43.10
N LEU A 16 -3.25 7.95 -41.85
CA LEU A 16 -3.23 8.90 -40.70
C LEU A 16 -2.55 8.57 -39.35
N VAL A 17 -1.99 7.39 -39.02
CA VAL A 17 -1.15 7.21 -37.77
C VAL A 17 -0.25 5.96 -37.94
N PRO A 18 0.98 5.90 -37.35
CA PRO A 18 1.94 4.79 -37.52
C PRO A 18 1.41 3.39 -37.14
N ASP A 19 1.97 2.36 -37.79
CA ASP A 19 1.21 1.28 -38.44
C ASP A 19 1.11 -0.04 -37.64
N GLU A 20 2.03 -0.35 -36.71
CA GLU A 20 2.06 -1.69 -36.10
C GLU A 20 0.94 -1.95 -35.10
N LYS A 21 0.57 -0.96 -34.29
CA LYS A 21 -0.50 -1.15 -33.29
C LYS A 21 -1.88 -1.22 -33.95
N ARG A 22 -2.09 -0.63 -35.14
CA ARG A 22 -3.40 -0.59 -35.82
C ARG A 22 -3.82 -1.95 -36.38
N CYS A 23 -2.91 -2.69 -36.99
CA CYS A 23 -3.21 -4.02 -37.54
C CYS A 23 -3.69 -4.97 -36.44
N PHE A 24 -3.06 -4.95 -35.27
CA PHE A 24 -3.47 -5.78 -34.14
C PHE A 24 -4.88 -5.43 -33.64
N TYR A 25 -5.20 -4.14 -33.48
CA TYR A 25 -6.53 -3.71 -33.04
C TYR A 25 -7.63 -4.08 -34.05
N VAL A 26 -7.41 -3.85 -35.34
CA VAL A 26 -8.39 -4.19 -36.39
C VAL A 26 -8.58 -5.70 -36.48
N ALA A 27 -7.50 -6.48 -36.43
CA ALA A 27 -7.58 -7.94 -36.42
C ALA A 27 -8.36 -8.47 -35.19
N THR A 28 -8.11 -7.88 -34.02
CA THR A 28 -8.81 -8.25 -32.77
C THR A 28 -10.31 -7.92 -32.86
N HIS A 29 -10.67 -6.76 -33.40
CA HIS A 29 -12.08 -6.38 -33.58
C HIS A 29 -12.79 -7.28 -34.60
N LEU A 30 -12.12 -7.62 -35.71
CA LEU A 30 -12.66 -8.55 -36.69
C LEU A 30 -12.80 -9.97 -36.11
N ALA A 31 -11.86 -10.43 -35.29
CA ALA A 31 -11.93 -11.72 -34.61
C ALA A 31 -13.06 -11.78 -33.57
N CYS A 32 -13.23 -10.72 -32.76
CA CYS A 32 -14.34 -10.61 -31.83
C CYS A 32 -15.70 -10.55 -32.54
N LEU A 33 -15.80 -9.77 -33.63
CA LEU A 33 -17.01 -9.68 -34.45
C LEU A 33 -17.34 -11.04 -35.09
N TRP A 34 -16.35 -11.71 -35.67
CA TRP A 34 -16.51 -13.05 -36.25
C TRP A 34 -16.96 -14.07 -35.21
N SER A 35 -16.32 -14.08 -34.03
CA SER A 35 -16.68 -14.99 -32.93
C SER A 35 -18.11 -14.73 -32.44
N GLY A 36 -18.48 -13.46 -32.25
CA GLY A 36 -19.85 -13.07 -31.86
C GLY A 36 -20.91 -13.50 -32.88
N LEU A 37 -20.64 -13.29 -34.18
CA LEU A 37 -21.51 -13.73 -35.27
C LEU A 37 -21.59 -15.26 -35.37
N TYR A 38 -20.48 -15.97 -35.15
CA TYR A 38 -20.44 -17.43 -35.13
C TYR A 38 -21.33 -17.99 -34.01
N PHE A 39 -21.19 -17.48 -32.78
CA PHE A 39 -22.02 -17.93 -31.66
C PHE A 39 -23.50 -17.56 -31.83
N ALA A 40 -23.80 -16.38 -32.39
CA ALA A 40 -25.17 -16.01 -32.74
C ALA A 40 -25.77 -16.98 -33.77
N GLY A 41 -25.02 -17.34 -34.81
CA GLY A 41 -25.45 -18.34 -35.80
C GLY A 41 -25.70 -19.71 -35.17
N ARG A 42 -24.83 -20.16 -34.27
CA ARG A 42 -25.01 -21.45 -33.57
C ARG A 42 -26.23 -21.44 -32.65
N ALA A 43 -26.52 -20.33 -31.98
CA ALA A 43 -27.74 -20.17 -31.18
C ALA A 43 -29.00 -20.27 -32.06
N VAL A 44 -28.98 -19.67 -33.25
CA VAL A 44 -30.07 -19.74 -34.22
C VAL A 44 -30.25 -21.16 -34.78
N ASP A 45 -29.17 -21.84 -35.16
CA ASP A 45 -29.22 -23.24 -35.63
C ASP A 45 -29.83 -24.18 -34.57
N LEU A 46 -29.46 -23.97 -33.30
CA LEU A 46 -30.00 -24.70 -32.15
C LEU A 46 -31.49 -24.38 -31.95
N ALA A 47 -31.89 -23.11 -32.02
CA ALA A 47 -33.28 -22.69 -31.86
C ALA A 47 -34.19 -23.19 -33.00
N MET A 48 -33.67 -23.33 -34.22
CA MET A 48 -34.41 -23.83 -35.37
C MET A 48 -34.48 -25.36 -35.46
N GLY A 49 -33.88 -26.09 -34.50
CA GLY A 49 -33.97 -27.55 -34.46
C GLY A 49 -33.26 -28.25 -35.62
N MET A 50 -32.32 -27.59 -36.31
CA MET A 50 -31.63 -28.16 -37.48
C MET A 50 -30.62 -29.28 -37.12
N LYS A 51 -30.44 -29.56 -35.83
CA LYS A 51 -29.60 -30.67 -35.34
C LYS A 51 -30.36 -31.43 -34.25
N GLN A 52 -30.63 -32.71 -34.49
CA GLN A 52 -31.14 -33.62 -33.46
C GLN A 52 -30.07 -33.81 -32.38
N TRP A 53 -30.33 -33.29 -31.19
CA TRP A 53 -29.60 -33.62 -29.96
C TRP A 53 -30.55 -34.42 -29.08
N GLU A 54 -30.11 -35.58 -28.60
CA GLU A 54 -30.99 -36.54 -27.92
C GLU A 54 -31.31 -36.20 -26.45
N GLU A 55 -30.91 -35.05 -25.91
CA GLU A 55 -31.28 -34.66 -24.54
C GLU A 55 -31.64 -33.17 -24.45
N GLY A 56 -32.93 -32.88 -24.27
CA GLY A 56 -33.49 -31.52 -24.30
C GLY A 56 -32.86 -30.51 -23.33
N ARG A 57 -32.18 -30.97 -22.27
CA ARG A 57 -31.54 -30.08 -21.29
C ARG A 57 -30.19 -29.52 -21.73
N GLN A 58 -29.47 -30.22 -22.61
CA GLN A 58 -28.15 -29.78 -23.09
C GLN A 58 -28.27 -28.67 -24.15
N VAL A 59 -29.37 -28.68 -24.91
CA VAL A 59 -29.65 -27.70 -25.98
C VAL A 59 -29.89 -26.31 -25.38
N ASP A 60 -30.69 -26.19 -24.31
CA ASP A 60 -30.98 -24.91 -23.67
C ASP A 60 -29.73 -24.26 -23.06
N ILE A 61 -28.86 -25.06 -22.43
CA ILE A 61 -27.59 -24.58 -21.86
C ILE A 61 -26.65 -24.09 -22.98
N ALA A 62 -26.58 -24.82 -24.09
CA ALA A 62 -25.75 -24.44 -25.24
C ALA A 62 -26.24 -23.15 -25.91
N ILE A 63 -27.56 -22.98 -26.08
CA ILE A 63 -28.17 -21.75 -26.62
C ILE A 63 -27.86 -20.57 -25.69
N ALA A 64 -28.09 -20.73 -24.38
CA ALA A 64 -27.85 -19.67 -23.42
C ALA A 64 -26.37 -19.25 -23.36
N ALA A 65 -25.44 -20.22 -23.40
CA ALA A 65 -24.00 -19.96 -23.43
C ALA A 65 -23.59 -19.25 -24.72
N ALA A 66 -24.09 -19.69 -25.88
CA ALA A 66 -23.80 -19.07 -27.17
C ALA A 66 -24.34 -17.64 -27.26
N ALA A 67 -25.59 -17.42 -26.82
CA ALA A 67 -26.19 -16.08 -26.75
C ALA A 67 -25.43 -15.16 -25.79
N GLY A 68 -25.02 -15.67 -24.63
CA GLY A 68 -24.20 -14.93 -23.66
C GLY A 68 -22.85 -14.50 -24.23
N MET A 69 -22.15 -15.40 -24.94
CA MET A 69 -20.88 -15.10 -25.60
C MET A 69 -21.06 -14.06 -26.73
N ALA A 70 -22.10 -14.21 -27.57
CA ALA A 70 -22.42 -13.25 -28.62
C ALA A 70 -22.74 -11.86 -28.05
N ALA A 71 -23.55 -11.78 -26.98
CA ALA A 71 -23.85 -10.52 -26.32
C ALA A 71 -22.60 -9.86 -25.71
N SER A 72 -21.77 -10.63 -25.00
CA SER A 72 -20.53 -10.12 -24.36
C SER A 72 -19.52 -9.55 -25.36
N THR A 73 -19.52 -10.04 -26.60
CA THR A 73 -18.60 -9.60 -27.66
C THR A 73 -19.20 -8.49 -28.53
N LEU A 74 -20.49 -8.56 -28.88
CA LEU A 74 -21.15 -7.59 -29.74
C LEU A 74 -21.55 -6.31 -29.03
N ILE A 75 -21.98 -6.36 -27.76
CA ILE A 75 -22.45 -5.18 -27.03
C ILE A 75 -21.36 -4.09 -26.94
N PRO A 76 -20.09 -4.41 -26.56
CA PRO A 76 -19.03 -3.40 -26.55
C PRO A 76 -18.74 -2.81 -27.94
N LEU A 77 -18.76 -3.65 -28.99
CA LEU A 77 -18.53 -3.22 -30.38
C LEU A 77 -19.65 -2.29 -30.87
N LEU A 78 -20.91 -2.66 -30.63
CA LEU A 78 -22.07 -1.83 -30.93
C LEU A 78 -22.04 -0.54 -30.10
N GLY A 79 -21.62 -0.60 -28.84
CA GLY A 79 -21.41 0.58 -28.00
C GLY A 79 -20.40 1.54 -28.62
N VAL A 80 -19.25 1.04 -29.07
CA VAL A 80 -18.23 1.86 -29.77
C VAL A 80 -18.76 2.42 -31.09
N LEU A 81 -19.51 1.62 -31.87
CA LEU A 81 -20.09 2.06 -33.15
C LEU A 81 -21.17 3.13 -32.98
N VAL A 82 -22.07 2.98 -31.99
CA VAL A 82 -23.21 3.87 -31.76
C VAL A 82 -22.78 5.15 -31.03
N VAL A 83 -22.03 5.01 -29.93
CA VAL A 83 -21.62 6.15 -29.10
C VAL A 83 -20.43 6.89 -29.72
N GLY A 84 -19.61 6.18 -30.49
CA GLY A 84 -18.33 6.66 -30.99
C GLY A 84 -17.22 6.41 -29.96
N ARG A 85 -16.06 5.97 -30.46
CA ARG A 85 -14.89 5.60 -29.65
C ARG A 85 -14.51 6.69 -28.64
N GLU A 86 -14.33 7.92 -29.10
CA GLU A 86 -13.88 9.02 -28.24
C GLU A 86 -14.86 9.35 -27.12
N ARG A 87 -16.17 9.36 -27.43
CA ARG A 87 -17.22 9.61 -26.44
C ARG A 87 -17.32 8.48 -25.43
N LEU A 88 -17.16 7.22 -25.85
CA LEU A 88 -17.13 6.08 -24.94
C LEU A 88 -15.91 6.11 -24.02
N PHE A 89 -14.71 6.37 -24.55
CA PHE A 89 -13.51 6.48 -23.73
C PHE A 89 -13.57 7.68 -22.79
N LYS A 90 -14.14 8.81 -23.23
CA LYS A 90 -14.43 9.95 -22.36
C LYS A 90 -15.41 9.56 -21.25
N ALA A 91 -16.54 8.93 -21.57
CA ALA A 91 -17.50 8.49 -20.56
C ALA A 91 -16.93 7.46 -19.57
N LEU A 92 -16.07 6.55 -20.02
CA LEU A 92 -15.34 5.63 -19.15
C LEU A 92 -14.33 6.38 -18.29
N GLY A 93 -13.58 7.32 -18.87
CA GLY A 93 -12.69 8.23 -18.16
C GLY A 93 -13.42 9.00 -17.06
N ASP A 94 -14.54 9.63 -17.39
CA ASP A 94 -15.42 10.34 -16.47
C ASP A 94 -15.92 9.40 -15.35
N LYS A 95 -16.27 8.14 -15.68
CA LYS A 95 -16.67 7.14 -14.69
C LYS A 95 -15.51 6.75 -13.76
N PHE A 96 -14.30 6.62 -14.27
CA PHE A 96 -13.09 6.35 -13.48
C PHE A 96 -12.72 7.56 -12.60
N GLU A 97 -12.75 8.77 -13.14
CA GLU A 97 -12.56 10.02 -12.38
C GLU A 97 -13.62 10.17 -11.29
N HIS A 98 -14.88 9.84 -11.58
CA HIS A 98 -15.96 9.85 -10.59
C HIS A 98 -15.72 8.83 -9.48
N SER A 99 -15.22 7.63 -9.82
CA SER A 99 -14.82 6.64 -8.82
C SER A 99 -13.66 7.16 -7.95
N ARG A 100 -12.66 7.82 -8.54
CA ARG A 100 -11.53 8.42 -7.80
C ARG A 100 -11.98 9.58 -6.92
N SER A 101 -12.86 10.44 -7.41
CA SER A 101 -13.42 11.54 -6.63
C SER A 101 -14.18 11.01 -5.41
N ARG A 102 -15.00 9.97 -5.59
CA ARG A 102 -15.67 9.27 -4.48
C ARG A 102 -14.67 8.69 -3.48
N GLN A 103 -13.60 8.05 -3.95
CA GLN A 103 -12.54 7.52 -3.09
C GLN A 103 -11.87 8.61 -2.24
N LEU A 104 -11.60 9.78 -2.82
CA LEU A 104 -11.03 10.91 -2.10
C LEU A 104 -12.02 11.51 -1.08
N GLN A 105 -13.30 11.63 -1.44
CA GLN A 105 -14.36 12.06 -0.52
C GLN A 105 -14.50 11.10 0.67
N SER A 106 -14.46 9.81 0.39
CA SER A 106 -14.43 8.74 1.38
C SER A 106 -13.21 8.83 2.31
N GLY A 107 -12.02 9.08 1.76
CA GLY A 107 -10.82 9.37 2.55
C GLY A 107 -11.01 10.61 3.43
N ALA A 108 -11.56 11.70 2.88
CA ALA A 108 -11.79 12.93 3.62
C ALA A 108 -12.82 12.76 4.76
N PHE A 109 -13.82 11.90 4.57
CA PHE A 109 -14.76 11.53 5.63
C PHE A 109 -14.04 10.76 6.76
N MET A 110 -13.18 9.79 6.44
CA MET A 110 -12.38 9.10 7.46
C MET A 110 -11.41 10.05 8.18
N ALA A 111 -10.82 11.00 7.46
CA ALA A 111 -9.99 12.06 8.03
C ALA A 111 -10.80 12.92 9.03
N MET A 112 -12.03 13.28 8.68
CA MET A 112 -12.92 14.02 9.57
C MET A 112 -13.26 13.22 10.84
N LEU A 113 -13.44 11.90 10.75
CA LEU A 113 -13.63 11.06 11.94
C LEU A 113 -12.42 11.10 12.87
N LEU A 114 -11.20 11.06 12.33
CA LEU A 114 -9.97 11.23 13.11
C LEU A 114 -9.89 12.60 13.77
N ASP A 115 -10.28 13.64 13.04
CA ASP A 115 -10.18 15.03 13.49
C ASP A 115 -11.30 15.45 14.46
N SER A 116 -12.42 14.70 14.51
CA SER A 116 -13.57 14.95 15.39
C SER A 116 -13.29 14.80 16.90
N TYR A 117 -12.04 14.56 17.27
CA TYR A 117 -11.61 14.38 18.64
C TYR A 117 -11.39 15.71 19.37
N PHE A 118 -12.19 15.94 20.40
CA PHE A 118 -12.05 17.09 21.30
C PHE A 118 -11.37 16.70 22.61
N VAL A 119 -10.53 17.60 23.11
CA VAL A 119 -10.02 17.54 24.48
C VAL A 119 -11.02 18.16 25.43
N GLN A 120 -11.31 17.43 26.51
CA GLN A 120 -12.22 17.85 27.55
C GLN A 120 -11.48 18.04 28.87
N ARG A 121 -12.01 18.91 29.73
CA ARG A 121 -11.51 19.05 31.11
C ARG A 121 -11.66 17.71 31.86
N GLY A 122 -10.64 17.33 32.62
CA GLY A 122 -10.57 16.06 33.36
C GLY A 122 -10.03 14.90 32.51
N GLN A 123 -9.79 15.11 31.22
CA GLN A 123 -9.26 14.07 30.35
C GLN A 123 -7.77 13.79 30.61
N GLN A 124 -7.37 12.52 30.51
CA GLN A 124 -5.95 12.14 30.51
C GLN A 124 -5.26 12.61 29.23
N TRP A 125 -4.06 13.17 29.39
CA TRP A 125 -3.23 13.66 28.30
C TRP A 125 -1.77 13.31 28.56
N TRP A 126 -1.02 13.00 27.52
CA TRP A 126 0.39 12.66 27.62
C TRP A 126 1.26 13.78 27.06
N LEU A 127 2.16 14.29 27.88
CA LEU A 127 3.12 15.33 27.50
C LEU A 127 4.47 14.68 27.20
N HIS A 128 5.08 15.00 26.07
CA HIS A 128 6.42 14.55 25.76
C HIS A 128 7.44 15.21 26.74
N LYS A 129 8.49 14.49 27.14
CA LYS A 129 9.47 14.99 28.12
C LYS A 129 10.19 16.26 27.67
N SER A 130 10.27 16.51 26.36
CA SER A 130 10.81 17.75 25.79
C SER A 130 10.07 19.02 26.25
N PHE A 131 8.83 18.90 26.75
CA PHE A 131 8.11 20.04 27.32
C PHE A 131 8.67 20.51 28.67
N PHE A 132 9.45 19.66 29.35
CA PHE A 132 10.03 19.96 30.67
C PHE A 132 11.52 20.28 30.62
N GLY A 133 12.11 20.35 29.42
CA GLY A 133 13.49 20.78 29.27
C GLY A 133 13.66 22.17 29.87
N ASN A 134 14.65 22.36 30.74
CA ASN A 134 15.04 23.69 31.21
C ASN A 134 15.12 24.59 29.98
N PRO A 135 14.53 25.80 30.01
CA PRO A 135 14.76 26.76 28.94
C PRO A 135 16.27 26.84 28.78
N GLU A 136 16.80 26.42 27.62
CA GLU A 136 18.22 26.63 27.37
C GLU A 136 18.47 28.10 27.66
N PRO A 137 19.48 28.43 28.51
CA PRO A 137 19.75 29.81 28.86
C PRO A 137 19.83 30.59 27.55
N GLU A 138 19.07 31.69 27.44
CA GLU A 138 18.93 32.53 26.25
C GLU A 138 20.30 33.05 25.77
N GLY A 139 21.09 32.19 25.16
CA GLY A 139 22.39 32.48 24.60
C GLY A 139 22.19 32.60 23.10
N THR A 140 22.09 33.85 22.63
CA THR A 140 22.46 34.46 21.32
C THR A 140 22.72 33.61 20.06
N GLY A 141 22.25 32.37 19.98
CA GLY A 141 22.27 31.54 18.78
C GLY A 141 21.17 31.98 17.81
N PRO A 142 21.38 31.82 16.50
CA PRO A 142 20.41 32.22 15.48
C PRO A 142 19.05 31.58 15.76
N GLU A 143 18.01 32.41 15.82
CA GLU A 143 16.61 32.04 16.09
C GLU A 143 16.25 30.69 15.45
N ARG A 144 16.26 29.62 16.25
CA ARG A 144 15.60 28.37 15.85
C ARG A 144 14.11 28.65 15.89
N ASN A 145 13.51 28.62 14.70
CA ASN A 145 12.09 28.83 14.40
C ASN A 145 11.16 28.42 15.55
N LYS A 146 10.61 29.42 16.26
CA LYS A 146 9.39 29.24 17.05
C LYS A 146 8.26 28.80 16.09
N PRO A 147 7.37 27.89 16.48
CA PRO A 147 6.27 27.44 15.63
C PRO A 147 5.43 28.65 15.18
N ARG A 148 5.34 28.85 13.86
CA ARG A 148 4.61 29.98 13.25
C ARG A 148 3.12 29.89 13.59
N GLN A 149 2.60 30.92 14.24
CA GLN A 149 1.17 31.16 14.42
C GLN A 149 0.53 31.49 13.06
N PHE A 150 -0.36 30.62 12.57
CA PHE A 150 -1.18 30.89 11.39
C PHE A 150 -2.53 31.52 11.78
N TYR A 151 -2.89 32.62 11.12
CA TYR A 151 -4.16 33.36 11.23
C TYR A 151 -5.40 32.51 10.86
N SER A 152 -6.48 32.63 11.63
CA SER A 152 -7.80 32.05 11.35
C SER A 152 -8.76 33.08 10.74
N ARG A 153 -9.47 32.72 9.67
CA ARG A 153 -10.73 33.35 9.26
C ARG A 153 -11.88 32.47 9.78
N SER A 154 -12.78 33.07 10.55
CA SER A 154 -14.04 32.48 11.04
C SER A 154 -15.03 32.27 9.89
N PHE A 155 -15.66 31.10 9.80
CA PHE A 155 -16.81 30.86 8.92
C PHE A 155 -17.88 30.02 9.61
N ASP A 156 -19.13 30.42 9.39
CA ASP A 156 -20.33 29.89 10.04
C ASP A 156 -20.77 28.53 9.48
N SER A 157 -21.35 27.76 10.40
CA SER A 157 -21.77 26.36 10.32
C SER A 157 -23.01 26.10 9.46
N ALA A 158 -23.01 24.99 8.71
CA ALA A 158 -24.20 24.14 8.57
C ALA A 158 -23.84 22.70 8.14
N VAL A 159 -24.51 21.75 8.82
CA VAL A 159 -24.63 20.29 8.61
C VAL A 159 -23.91 19.47 9.68
N SER A 160 -24.63 19.14 10.77
CA SER A 160 -24.19 18.23 11.83
C SER A 160 -24.87 16.87 11.71
N MET A 161 -24.11 15.82 11.40
CA MET A 161 -24.21 14.63 12.26
C MET A 161 -23.58 15.05 13.58
N SER A 162 -24.27 14.94 14.72
CA SER A 162 -23.67 15.39 15.98
C SER A 162 -22.48 14.47 16.29
N ALA A 163 -21.27 15.04 16.24
CA ALA A 163 -20.04 14.39 16.68
C ALA A 163 -20.16 13.85 18.13
N GLU A 164 -21.09 14.40 18.90
CA GLU A 164 -21.50 13.95 20.23
C GLU A 164 -21.97 12.49 20.26
N SER A 165 -22.61 11.98 19.19
CA SER A 165 -23.05 10.57 19.13
C SER A 165 -21.90 9.56 18.96
N LEU A 166 -20.72 10.01 18.54
CA LEU A 166 -19.51 9.20 18.39
C LEU A 166 -18.62 9.24 19.65
N ALA A 167 -18.99 10.04 20.65
CA ALA A 167 -18.24 10.17 21.89
C ALA A 167 -18.40 8.91 22.75
N THR A 168 -17.52 7.93 22.56
CA THR A 168 -17.35 6.85 23.54
C THR A 168 -16.89 7.51 24.86
N PRO A 169 -17.62 7.31 25.98
CA PRO A 169 -17.24 7.94 27.24
C PRO A 169 -15.80 7.54 27.63
N PRO A 170 -14.98 8.46 28.15
CA PRO A 170 -13.57 8.19 28.46
C PRO A 170 -13.34 6.97 29.34
N SER A 171 -14.30 6.62 30.21
CA SER A 171 -14.25 5.46 31.11
C SER A 171 -14.29 4.10 30.42
N MET A 172 -14.69 4.03 29.14
CA MET A 172 -14.75 2.77 28.38
C MET A 172 -13.52 2.52 27.51
N LEU A 173 -12.55 3.46 27.49
CA LEU A 173 -11.33 3.27 26.72
C LEU A 173 -10.33 2.44 27.51
N PRO A 174 -9.63 1.50 26.86
CA PRO A 174 -8.62 0.69 27.54
C PRO A 174 -7.52 1.59 28.09
N GLU A 175 -7.02 1.24 29.28
CA GLU A 175 -5.87 1.90 29.86
C GLU A 175 -4.66 1.73 28.92
N ILE A 176 -4.03 2.85 28.57
CA ILE A 176 -2.83 2.82 27.73
C ILE A 176 -1.65 2.45 28.61
N ASP A 177 -1.02 1.33 28.30
CA ASP A 177 0.24 0.94 28.94
C ASP A 177 1.35 1.94 28.59
N THR A 178 1.74 2.72 29.60
CA THR A 178 2.80 3.72 29.50
C THR A 178 4.17 3.18 29.92
N SER A 179 4.27 1.95 30.41
CA SER A 179 5.53 1.40 30.92
C SER A 179 6.63 1.38 29.86
N ALA A 180 6.26 1.14 28.60
CA ALA A 180 7.17 1.15 27.46
C ALA A 180 7.46 2.55 26.88
N ARG A 181 6.88 3.63 27.43
CA ARG A 181 6.94 5.00 26.87
C ARG A 181 7.55 5.98 27.84
N TYR A 182 8.82 5.76 28.13
CA TYR A 182 9.56 6.60 29.06
C TYR A 182 9.65 8.07 28.62
N ASP A 183 9.44 8.40 27.34
CA ASP A 183 9.49 9.77 26.84
C ASP A 183 8.21 10.59 27.09
N PHE A 184 7.18 9.99 27.70
CA PHE A 184 5.91 10.66 27.96
C PHE A 184 5.61 10.71 29.46
N THR A 185 5.04 11.84 29.89
CA THR A 185 4.52 12.05 31.24
C THR A 185 3.00 12.18 31.16
N LYS A 186 2.29 11.38 31.95
CA LYS A 186 0.83 11.44 32.05
C LYS A 186 0.41 12.67 32.85
N GLY A 187 -0.69 13.28 32.44
CA GLY A 187 -1.30 14.41 33.11
C GLY A 187 -2.81 14.48 32.88
N ILE A 188 -3.45 15.43 33.55
CA ILE A 188 -4.88 15.68 33.44
C ILE A 188 -5.10 17.07 32.88
N VAL A 189 -5.99 17.18 31.90
CA VAL A 189 -6.41 18.46 31.33
C VAL A 189 -7.20 19.23 32.39
N THR A 190 -6.65 20.31 32.92
CA THR A 190 -7.26 21.12 33.99
C THR A 190 -8.18 22.20 33.47
N GLN A 191 -7.85 22.75 32.30
CA GLN A 191 -8.57 23.84 31.64
C GLN A 191 -8.47 23.68 30.12
N VAL A 192 -9.52 24.06 29.41
CA VAL A 192 -9.57 24.12 27.94
C VAL A 192 -10.06 25.54 27.59
N ALA A 193 -9.39 26.20 26.64
CA ALA A 193 -9.83 27.49 26.12
C ALA A 193 -11.19 27.36 25.42
N VAL A 194 -11.91 28.48 25.32
CA VAL A 194 -13.27 28.50 24.75
C VAL A 194 -13.31 27.99 23.30
N ASP A 195 -12.24 28.23 22.54
CA ASP A 195 -12.09 27.79 21.15
C ASP A 195 -11.46 26.39 21.00
N GLY A 196 -11.09 25.73 22.12
CA GLY A 196 -10.40 24.44 22.12
C GLY A 196 -8.95 24.46 21.60
N SER A 197 -8.41 25.61 21.20
CA SER A 197 -7.09 25.69 20.55
C SER A 197 -5.92 25.63 21.54
N VAL A 198 -6.19 25.94 22.81
CA VAL A 198 -5.24 25.91 23.90
C VAL A 198 -5.85 25.17 25.08
N PHE A 199 -5.09 24.31 25.72
CA PHE A 199 -5.49 23.69 26.98
C PHE A 199 -4.30 23.54 27.91
N TRP A 200 -4.59 23.35 29.19
CA TRP A 200 -3.60 23.21 30.25
C TRP A 200 -3.65 21.81 30.78
N VAL A 201 -2.49 21.17 30.84
CA VAL A 201 -2.33 19.80 31.32
C VAL A 201 -1.50 19.84 32.58
N LYS A 202 -2.04 19.35 33.69
CA LYS A 202 -1.30 19.18 34.93
C LYS A 202 -0.66 17.78 34.95
N PRO A 203 0.68 17.66 34.82
CA PRO A 203 1.37 16.39 34.92
C PRO A 203 1.22 15.77 36.31
N GLU A 204 1.24 14.44 36.42
CA GLU A 204 1.06 13.74 37.72
C GLU A 204 2.14 14.12 38.76
N ASN A 205 3.36 14.45 38.31
CA ASN A 205 4.50 14.78 39.16
C ASN A 205 4.89 16.28 39.15
N CYS A 206 4.00 17.17 38.69
CA CYS A 206 4.28 18.61 38.64
C CYS A 206 3.14 19.42 39.27
N HIS A 207 3.49 20.48 40.00
CA HIS A 207 2.51 21.38 40.59
C HIS A 207 1.86 22.29 39.54
N ASP A 208 2.64 22.71 38.56
CA ASP A 208 2.23 23.66 37.53
C ASP A 208 1.64 22.96 36.30
N ALA A 209 0.60 23.59 35.74
CA ALA A 209 0.01 23.11 34.50
C ALA A 209 0.81 23.60 33.29
N VAL A 210 1.08 22.69 32.37
CA VAL A 210 1.76 22.97 31.09
C VAL A 210 0.72 23.41 30.07
N ARG A 211 0.95 24.56 29.44
CA ARG A 211 0.15 25.02 28.32
C ARG A 211 0.48 24.20 27.08
N VAL A 212 -0.55 23.65 26.44
CA VAL A 212 -0.46 22.93 25.17
C VAL A 212 -1.20 23.74 24.12
N ASP A 213 -0.45 24.26 23.14
CA ASP A 213 -1.01 24.94 21.98
C ASP A 213 -1.23 23.90 20.87
N GLN A 214 -2.45 23.40 20.75
CA GLN A 214 -2.82 22.45 19.70
C GLN A 214 -4.17 22.84 19.13
N LYS A 215 -4.19 23.21 17.84
CA LYS A 215 -5.41 23.63 17.15
C LYS A 215 -6.39 22.47 17.02
N GLN A 216 -7.35 22.38 17.94
CA GLN A 216 -8.49 21.46 17.86
C GLN A 216 -9.63 22.09 17.10
N GLN A 217 -9.42 22.23 15.79
CA GLN A 217 -10.50 22.60 14.89
C GLN A 217 -10.98 21.31 14.25
N VAL A 218 -12.28 21.02 14.38
CA VAL A 218 -12.92 19.99 13.56
C VAL A 218 -13.08 20.59 12.17
N ILE A 219 -12.22 20.17 11.27
CA ILE A 219 -12.25 20.62 9.89
C ILE A 219 -13.32 19.79 9.16
N PRO A 220 -14.34 20.42 8.54
CA PRO A 220 -15.31 19.70 7.72
C PRO A 220 -14.62 18.89 6.63
N TRP A 221 -15.17 17.71 6.29
CA TRP A 221 -14.54 16.84 5.30
C TRP A 221 -14.23 17.51 3.94
N PRO A 222 -15.01 18.47 3.39
CA PRO A 222 -14.65 19.14 2.14
C PRO A 222 -13.37 19.96 2.25
N GLU A 223 -13.16 20.60 3.41
CA GLU A 223 -11.95 21.37 3.69
C GLU A 223 -10.75 20.44 3.93
N LEU A 224 -10.94 19.29 4.59
CA LEU A 224 -9.90 18.26 4.71
C LEU A 224 -9.52 17.67 3.36
N LEU A 225 -10.48 17.51 2.44
CA LEU A 225 -10.21 17.08 1.08
C LEU A 225 -9.34 18.10 0.34
N GLU A 226 -9.65 19.39 0.46
CA GLU A 226 -8.86 20.44 -0.18
C GLU A 226 -7.47 20.58 0.45
N LEU A 227 -7.39 20.48 1.78
CA LEU A 227 -6.12 20.44 2.51
C LEU A 227 -5.26 19.25 2.06
N GLY A 228 -5.86 18.06 1.96
CA GLY A 228 -5.20 16.85 1.49
C GLY A 228 -4.69 16.99 0.05
N ARG A 229 -5.49 17.57 -0.86
CA ARG A 229 -5.07 17.86 -2.24
C ARG A 229 -3.93 18.86 -2.31
N LYS A 230 -4.03 19.96 -1.56
CA LYS A 230 -3.02 21.01 -1.52
C LYS A 230 -1.68 20.51 -0.97
N ASN A 231 -1.73 19.63 0.01
CA ASN A 231 -0.55 19.09 0.68
C ASN A 231 -0.13 17.72 0.12
N LEU A 232 -0.76 17.24 -0.97
CA LEU A 232 -0.40 15.96 -1.57
C LEU A 232 0.99 16.06 -2.19
N ARG A 233 1.88 15.19 -1.73
CA ARG A 233 3.28 15.11 -2.19
C ARG A 233 3.63 13.69 -2.56
N CYS A 234 4.67 13.53 -3.37
CA CYS A 234 5.26 12.24 -3.66
C CYS A 234 6.78 12.35 -3.73
N ILE A 235 7.47 11.23 -3.57
CA ILE A 235 8.90 11.10 -3.77
C ILE A 235 9.16 10.18 -4.98
N GLU A 236 10.10 10.57 -5.82
CA GLU A 236 10.58 9.75 -6.93
C GLU A 236 11.47 8.62 -6.40
N TRP A 237 11.44 7.44 -7.03
CA TRP A 237 12.34 6.34 -6.64
C TRP A 237 13.81 6.77 -6.58
N LYS A 238 14.28 7.54 -7.57
CA LYS A 238 15.67 7.99 -7.69
C LYS A 238 16.15 8.87 -6.54
N ALA A 239 15.25 9.46 -5.76
CA ALA A 239 15.59 10.29 -4.60
C ALA A 239 15.75 9.48 -3.31
N GLN A 240 15.53 8.17 -3.36
CA GLN A 240 15.57 7.28 -2.20
C GLN A 240 16.89 6.50 -2.12
N TYR A 241 17.40 6.34 -0.90
CA TYR A 241 18.56 5.51 -0.59
C TYR A 241 18.35 4.80 0.75
N ALA A 242 19.11 3.74 1.02
CA ALA A 242 18.84 2.79 2.10
C ALA A 242 18.80 3.44 3.49
N GLU A 243 19.69 4.38 3.75
CA GLU A 243 19.84 5.07 5.03
C GLU A 243 18.58 5.86 5.41
N LEU A 244 17.82 6.36 4.43
CA LEU A 244 16.56 7.09 4.67
C LEU A 244 15.46 6.22 5.30
N TRP A 245 15.55 4.90 5.13
CA TRP A 245 14.58 3.93 5.64
C TRP A 245 14.87 3.48 7.08
N SER A 246 15.92 4.03 7.70
CA SER A 246 16.17 3.90 9.13
C SER A 246 15.32 4.87 9.95
N GLU A 247 14.99 4.47 11.18
CA GLU A 247 14.25 5.30 12.14
C GLU A 247 14.95 6.65 12.37
N ASN A 248 16.28 6.63 12.51
CA ASN A 248 17.11 7.79 12.82
C ASN A 248 17.47 8.67 11.62
N ALA A 249 17.01 8.36 10.41
CA ALA A 249 17.34 9.20 9.26
C ALA A 249 16.80 10.63 9.45
N GLY A 250 17.54 11.63 8.95
CA GLY A 250 17.16 13.04 9.04
C GLY A 250 15.82 13.39 8.36
N PRO A 251 15.38 14.65 8.47
CA PRO A 251 14.13 15.10 7.86
C PRO A 251 14.20 14.95 6.33
N GLY A 252 13.37 14.06 5.78
CA GLY A 252 13.37 13.77 4.35
C GLY A 252 12.34 14.57 3.55
N PHE A 253 11.61 15.50 4.16
CA PHE A 253 10.54 16.26 3.50
C PHE A 253 11.00 17.01 2.24
N GLN A 254 12.26 17.47 2.24
CA GLN A 254 12.86 18.19 1.11
C GLN A 254 13.07 17.31 -0.13
N LEU A 255 13.08 15.98 0.04
CA LEU A 255 13.26 15.02 -1.06
C LEU A 255 11.96 14.74 -1.83
N SER A 256 10.80 15.07 -1.25
CA SER A 256 9.52 14.95 -1.95
C SER A 256 9.21 16.21 -2.76
N ARG A 257 8.28 16.10 -3.71
CA ARG A 257 7.72 17.21 -4.47
C ARG A 257 6.20 17.25 -4.31
N PRO A 258 5.54 18.42 -4.48
CA PRO A 258 4.09 18.46 -4.65
C PRO A 258 3.65 17.56 -5.81
N ALA A 259 2.55 16.84 -5.64
CA ALA A 259 1.92 16.11 -6.73
C ALA A 259 1.29 17.10 -7.71
N ALA A 260 1.50 16.90 -9.01
CA ALA A 260 0.90 17.72 -10.04
C ALA A 260 -0.63 17.53 -10.06
N ARG A 261 -1.36 18.55 -10.55
CA ARG A 261 -2.82 18.49 -10.62
C ARG A 261 -3.26 17.31 -11.49
N GLY A 262 -4.02 16.39 -10.91
CA GLY A 262 -4.49 15.17 -11.59
C GLY A 262 -3.50 14.00 -11.59
N GLU A 263 -2.26 14.22 -11.14
CA GLU A 263 -1.25 13.17 -11.00
C GLU A 263 -1.78 12.05 -10.09
N THR A 264 -1.46 10.80 -10.42
CA THR A 264 -1.75 9.64 -9.59
C THR A 264 -0.44 9.12 -9.04
N ILE A 265 -0.31 9.11 -7.72
CA ILE A 265 0.84 8.51 -7.06
C ILE A 265 0.72 6.99 -7.21
N ASP A 266 1.80 6.32 -7.61
CA ASP A 266 1.74 4.88 -7.92
C ASP A 266 1.50 4.06 -6.65
N PHE A 267 2.22 4.38 -5.58
CA PHE A 267 2.20 3.59 -4.34
C PHE A 267 2.12 4.46 -3.09
N PHE A 268 1.19 4.12 -2.20
CA PHE A 268 1.25 4.48 -0.78
C PHE A 268 2.08 3.42 -0.05
N VAL A 269 3.07 3.80 0.75
CA VAL A 269 3.91 2.84 1.50
C VAL A 269 3.48 2.75 2.96
N SER A 270 2.76 1.68 3.29
CA SER A 270 2.44 1.30 4.66
C SER A 270 3.57 0.44 5.24
N HIS A 271 4.18 0.90 6.33
CA HIS A 271 5.32 0.20 6.94
C HIS A 271 5.50 0.57 8.42
N SER A 272 6.30 -0.22 9.14
CA SER A 272 6.77 0.14 10.49
C SER A 272 8.19 0.71 10.43
N TRP A 273 8.41 1.82 11.13
CA TRP A 273 9.76 2.37 11.31
C TRP A 273 10.69 1.47 12.12
N GLY A 274 10.14 0.63 13.00
CA GLY A 274 10.91 -0.33 13.81
C GLY A 274 11.34 -1.60 13.07
N ASP A 275 10.95 -1.76 11.80
CA ASP A 275 11.44 -2.84 10.94
C ASP A 275 12.72 -2.41 10.19
N ASP A 276 13.56 -3.39 9.84
CA ASP A 276 14.88 -3.17 9.21
C ASP A 276 14.83 -2.30 7.95
N GLY A 277 15.54 -1.16 7.98
CA GLY A 277 15.59 -0.19 6.89
C GLY A 277 16.12 -0.76 5.58
N ASN A 278 17.15 -1.61 5.64
CA ASN A 278 17.78 -2.20 4.47
C ASN A 278 16.86 -3.22 3.76
N ARG A 279 16.11 -4.03 4.53
CA ARG A 279 15.08 -4.93 4.00
C ARG A 279 13.96 -4.13 3.31
N LYS A 280 13.50 -3.02 3.91
CA LYS A 280 12.52 -2.11 3.29
C LYS A 280 13.03 -1.56 1.96
N PHE A 281 14.23 -0.99 1.94
CA PHE A 281 14.80 -0.41 0.73
C PHE A 281 14.99 -1.45 -0.39
N ARG A 282 15.54 -2.63 -0.10
CA ARG A 282 15.70 -3.70 -1.10
C ARG A 282 14.37 -4.17 -1.68
N ALA A 283 13.34 -4.32 -0.84
CA ALA A 283 12.02 -4.72 -1.29
C ALA A 283 11.40 -3.68 -2.23
N LEU A 284 11.56 -2.39 -1.90
CA LEU A 284 11.11 -1.31 -2.78
C LEU A 284 11.93 -1.19 -4.06
N HIS A 285 13.24 -1.47 -4.01
CA HIS A 285 14.08 -1.52 -5.20
C HIS A 285 13.59 -2.57 -6.18
N TYR A 286 13.35 -3.80 -5.70
CA TYR A 286 12.78 -4.85 -6.52
C TYR A 286 11.44 -4.41 -7.16
N LEU A 287 10.53 -3.86 -6.36
CA LEU A 287 9.25 -3.34 -6.86
C LEU A 287 9.43 -2.22 -7.90
N ALA A 288 10.41 -1.34 -7.72
CA ALA A 288 10.69 -0.23 -8.61
C ALA A 288 11.24 -0.70 -9.96
N GLU A 289 12.11 -1.71 -9.97
CA GLU A 289 12.63 -2.35 -11.19
C GLU A 289 11.52 -3.06 -11.97
N GLU A 290 10.68 -3.87 -11.30
CA GLU A 290 9.52 -4.50 -11.95
C GLU A 290 8.58 -3.44 -12.57
N PHE A 291 8.36 -2.35 -11.84
CA PHE A 291 7.52 -1.26 -12.32
C PHE A 291 8.16 -0.57 -13.53
N LEU A 292 9.48 -0.34 -13.53
CA LEU A 292 10.22 0.22 -14.66
C LEU A 292 10.07 -0.65 -15.90
N VAL A 293 10.29 -1.97 -15.79
CA VAL A 293 10.14 -2.90 -16.91
C VAL A 293 8.72 -2.85 -17.47
N LYS A 294 7.71 -2.82 -16.60
CA LYS A 294 6.30 -2.87 -17.00
C LYS A 294 5.78 -1.55 -17.58
N HIS A 295 6.25 -0.41 -17.08
CA HIS A 295 5.67 0.89 -17.37
C HIS A 295 6.62 1.85 -18.10
N GLY A 296 7.89 1.50 -18.28
CA GLY A 296 8.90 2.34 -18.94
C GLY A 296 9.31 3.57 -18.13
N ARG A 297 8.95 3.64 -16.85
CA ARG A 297 9.33 4.69 -15.91
C ARG A 297 9.42 4.13 -14.49
N TYR A 298 10.19 4.76 -13.62
CA TYR A 298 10.16 4.44 -12.20
C TYR A 298 8.84 4.89 -11.54
N PRO A 299 8.44 4.23 -10.43
CA PRO A 299 7.25 4.62 -9.70
C PRO A 299 7.49 5.84 -8.79
N THR A 300 6.38 6.52 -8.48
CA THR A 300 6.27 7.53 -7.44
C THR A 300 5.70 6.93 -6.17
N PHE A 301 6.20 7.37 -5.02
CA PHE A 301 5.77 6.88 -3.71
C PHE A 301 5.22 8.00 -2.85
N TRP A 302 4.22 7.67 -2.03
CA TRP A 302 3.84 8.44 -0.86
C TRP A 302 4.38 7.71 0.38
N VAL A 303 5.23 8.37 1.15
CA VAL A 303 5.83 7.85 2.39
C VAL A 303 5.74 8.94 3.44
N ASP A 304 5.22 8.62 4.62
CA ASP A 304 4.97 9.56 5.72
C ASP A 304 6.17 10.50 5.99
N LYS A 305 7.37 9.98 6.20
CA LYS A 305 8.58 10.76 6.51
C LYS A 305 8.99 11.75 5.42
N PHE A 306 8.70 11.43 4.16
CA PHE A 306 9.07 12.28 3.01
C PHE A 306 7.93 13.21 2.60
N CYS A 307 6.68 12.80 2.77
CA CYS A 307 5.51 13.50 2.26
C CYS A 307 4.78 14.32 3.32
N ILE A 308 5.05 14.10 4.61
CA ILE A 308 4.56 14.92 5.72
C ILE A 308 5.65 15.90 6.16
N ASP A 309 5.28 17.16 6.33
CA ASP A 309 6.13 18.15 6.96
C ASP A 309 6.36 17.75 8.42
N GLN A 310 7.59 17.35 8.74
CA GLN A 310 7.96 16.86 10.07
C GLN A 310 7.88 17.96 11.15
N SER A 311 7.74 19.24 10.76
CA SER A 311 7.45 20.33 11.69
C SER A 311 5.95 20.44 12.04
N SER A 312 5.06 19.84 11.25
CA SER A 312 3.62 19.76 11.52
C SER A 312 3.07 18.35 11.19
N VAL A 313 3.59 17.35 11.90
CA VAL A 313 3.20 15.93 11.68
C VAL A 313 1.69 15.74 11.88
N ALA A 314 1.10 16.41 12.86
CA ALA A 314 -0.33 16.32 13.15
C ALA A 314 -1.20 16.71 11.95
N ASP A 315 -0.85 17.78 11.22
CA ASP A 315 -1.61 18.22 10.05
C ASP A 315 -1.48 17.24 8.88
N GLY A 316 -0.30 16.64 8.70
CA GLY A 316 -0.09 15.61 7.68
C GLY A 316 -0.86 14.31 7.98
N LEU A 317 -0.87 13.89 9.25
CA LEU A 317 -1.60 12.69 9.70
C LEU A 317 -3.12 12.87 9.63
N ARG A 318 -3.64 14.08 9.87
CA ARG A 318 -5.07 14.41 9.72
C ARG A 318 -5.61 14.04 8.34
N VAL A 319 -4.86 14.33 7.29
CA VAL A 319 -5.26 14.04 5.90
C VAL A 319 -4.72 12.70 5.38
N LEU A 320 -4.14 11.87 6.24
CA LEU A 320 -3.59 10.55 5.85
C LEU A 320 -4.60 9.69 5.09
N PRO A 321 -5.88 9.59 5.49
CA PRO A 321 -6.84 8.80 4.72
C PRO A 321 -7.08 9.33 3.30
N VAL A 322 -6.97 10.65 3.07
CA VAL A 322 -7.04 11.24 1.72
C VAL A 322 -5.82 10.81 0.90
N ASN A 323 -4.63 10.82 1.51
CA ASN A 323 -3.38 10.42 0.84
C ASN A 323 -3.37 8.93 0.45
N VAL A 324 -3.86 8.04 1.33
CA VAL A 324 -4.04 6.61 1.01
C VAL A 324 -4.93 6.45 -0.22
N MET A 325 -6.07 7.14 -0.24
CA MET A 325 -7.04 7.03 -1.35
C MET A 325 -6.58 7.75 -2.63
N ALA A 326 -5.62 8.67 -2.55
CA ALA A 326 -5.05 9.36 -3.70
C ALA A 326 -4.06 8.49 -4.50
N CYS A 327 -3.48 7.46 -3.88
CA CYS A 327 -2.52 6.55 -4.49
C CYS A 327 -3.21 5.42 -5.26
N SER A 328 -2.58 4.90 -6.32
CA SER A 328 -3.13 3.80 -7.14
C SER A 328 -3.16 2.48 -6.35
N LYS A 329 -2.03 2.15 -5.73
CA LYS A 329 -1.82 0.93 -4.94
C LYS A 329 -1.30 1.24 -3.54
N VAL A 330 -1.42 0.28 -2.64
CA VAL A 330 -0.84 0.30 -1.30
C VAL A 330 0.22 -0.80 -1.21
N VAL A 331 1.47 -0.41 -0.93
CA VAL A 331 2.57 -1.33 -0.65
C VAL A 331 2.62 -1.56 0.86
N VAL A 332 2.61 -2.81 1.28
CA VAL A 332 2.72 -3.22 2.68
C VAL A 332 4.08 -3.87 2.88
N LEU A 333 4.99 -3.19 3.58
CA LEU A 333 6.28 -3.71 3.98
C LEU A 333 6.11 -4.43 5.33
N CYS A 334 5.76 -5.72 5.28
CA CYS A 334 5.31 -6.46 6.45
C CYS A 334 6.50 -7.10 7.20
N GLY A 335 7.11 -6.34 8.09
CA GLY A 335 8.13 -6.84 9.03
C GLY A 335 7.56 -7.26 10.38
N ARG A 336 8.46 -7.62 11.31
CA ARG A 336 8.10 -8.22 12.61
C ARG A 336 7.27 -7.29 13.49
N THR A 337 7.46 -5.98 13.36
CA THR A 337 6.78 -4.94 14.17
C THR A 337 5.58 -4.33 13.46
N TYR A 338 5.39 -4.58 12.16
CA TYR A 338 4.24 -4.07 11.40
C TYR A 338 2.87 -4.37 12.05
N PRO A 339 2.55 -5.62 12.46
CA PRO A 339 1.23 -5.94 13.01
C PRO A 339 0.97 -5.34 14.40
N THR A 340 2.01 -4.85 15.09
CA THR A 340 1.89 -4.20 16.40
C THR A 340 1.77 -2.68 16.29
N ARG A 341 1.81 -2.11 15.09
CA ARG A 341 1.67 -0.66 14.85
C ARG A 341 0.24 -0.33 14.48
N LEU A 342 -0.45 0.41 15.35
CA LEU A 342 -1.86 0.73 15.17
C LEU A 342 -2.12 1.60 13.92
N TRP A 343 -1.21 2.53 13.60
CA TRP A 343 -1.29 3.32 12.36
C TRP A 343 -1.25 2.44 11.10
N CYS A 344 -0.40 1.41 11.07
CA CYS A 344 -0.31 0.49 9.93
C CYS A 344 -1.64 -0.26 9.71
N ALA A 345 -2.23 -0.79 10.78
CA ALA A 345 -3.54 -1.43 10.71
C ALA A 345 -4.65 -0.44 10.31
N TRP A 346 -4.57 0.81 10.79
CA TRP A 346 -5.50 1.86 10.42
C TRP A 346 -5.43 2.21 8.93
N GLU A 347 -4.24 2.29 8.33
CA GLU A 347 -4.06 2.51 6.88
C GLU A 347 -4.72 1.41 6.05
N LEU A 348 -4.59 0.14 6.47
CA LEU A 348 -5.31 -0.98 5.85
C LEU A 348 -6.82 -0.86 6.04
N CYS A 349 -7.28 -0.42 7.20
CA CYS A 349 -8.71 -0.18 7.43
C CYS A 349 -9.25 0.94 6.54
N VAL A 350 -8.51 2.04 6.33
CA VAL A 350 -8.90 3.12 5.42
C VAL A 350 -9.14 2.57 4.01
N LEU A 351 -8.24 1.70 3.54
CA LEU A 351 -8.41 1.01 2.27
C LEU A 351 -9.70 0.17 2.30
N LEU A 352 -9.90 -0.66 3.32
CA LEU A 352 -11.05 -1.57 3.43
C LEU A 352 -12.41 -0.88 3.68
N SER A 353 -12.44 0.37 4.14
CA SER A 353 -13.70 1.06 4.48
C SER A 353 -14.62 1.30 3.29
N PHE A 354 -14.08 1.37 2.07
CA PHE A 354 -14.85 1.78 0.88
C PHE A 354 -14.69 0.83 -0.31
N MET A 355 -14.13 -0.35 -0.07
CA MET A 355 -14.02 -1.38 -1.10
C MET A 355 -14.23 -2.76 -0.52
N SER A 356 -14.65 -3.69 -1.38
CA SER A 356 -14.71 -5.09 -0.99
C SER A 356 -13.30 -5.60 -0.67
N LEU A 357 -13.21 -6.63 0.17
CA LEU A 357 -11.94 -7.26 0.52
C LEU A 357 -11.17 -7.73 -0.73
N GLN A 358 -11.88 -8.26 -1.73
CA GLN A 358 -11.29 -8.67 -3.00
C GLN A 358 -10.73 -7.49 -3.79
N THR A 359 -11.44 -6.36 -3.83
CA THR A 359 -10.96 -5.13 -4.48
C THR A 359 -9.76 -4.53 -3.74
N ALA A 360 -9.71 -4.64 -2.40
CA ALA A 360 -8.55 -4.21 -1.63
C ALA A 360 -7.33 -5.07 -1.97
N LEU A 361 -7.49 -6.40 -2.07
CA LEU A 361 -6.40 -7.30 -2.44
C LEU A 361 -5.79 -6.99 -3.81
N THR A 362 -6.56 -6.53 -4.80
CA THR A 362 -6.01 -6.16 -6.10
C THR A 362 -5.22 -4.84 -6.07
N ARG A 363 -5.46 -3.99 -5.06
CA ARG A 363 -4.70 -2.76 -4.82
C ARG A 363 -3.51 -2.95 -3.90
N LEU A 364 -3.45 -4.07 -3.18
CA LEU A 364 -2.38 -4.36 -2.22
C LEU A 364 -1.21 -5.08 -2.89
N VAL A 365 -0.01 -4.53 -2.68
CA VAL A 365 1.26 -5.19 -2.97
C VAL A 365 1.92 -5.46 -1.63
N VAL A 366 1.97 -6.74 -1.23
CA VAL A 366 2.52 -7.11 0.08
C VAL A 366 3.91 -7.67 -0.13
N LEU A 367 4.89 -7.09 0.57
CA LEU A 367 6.28 -7.51 0.57
C LEU A 367 6.61 -8.01 1.99
N PRO A 368 6.38 -9.30 2.28
CA PRO A 368 6.60 -9.86 3.61
C PRO A 368 8.09 -10.06 3.89
N PHE A 369 8.57 -9.65 5.06
CA PHE A 369 9.96 -9.93 5.48
C PHE A 369 10.10 -11.24 6.27
N SER A 370 8.97 -11.83 6.68
CA SER A 370 8.89 -13.15 7.31
C SER A 370 7.45 -13.67 7.26
N LEU A 371 7.26 -14.99 7.19
CA LEU A 371 5.94 -15.62 7.33
C LEU A 371 5.32 -15.35 8.70
N THR A 372 6.15 -15.22 9.75
CA THR A 372 5.68 -14.88 11.10
C THR A 372 4.99 -13.51 11.16
N ALA A 373 5.46 -12.52 10.38
CA ALA A 373 4.80 -11.22 10.29
C ALA A 373 3.39 -11.33 9.69
N LEU A 374 3.24 -12.15 8.64
CA LEU A 374 1.94 -12.41 8.02
C LEU A 374 1.00 -13.17 8.97
N GLN A 375 1.50 -14.18 9.67
CA GLN A 375 0.73 -14.91 10.69
C GLN A 375 0.26 -13.98 11.82
N LYS A 376 1.10 -13.05 12.26
CA LYS A 376 0.72 -12.02 13.23
C LYS A 376 -0.33 -11.05 12.68
N LEU A 377 -0.27 -10.71 11.39
CA LEU A 377 -1.29 -9.89 10.74
C LEU A 377 -2.63 -10.65 10.60
N ALA A 378 -2.59 -11.93 10.24
CA ALA A 378 -3.77 -12.80 10.19
C ALA A 378 -4.41 -13.00 11.58
N ARG A 379 -3.61 -12.91 12.64
CA ARG A 379 -4.04 -12.94 14.05
C ARG A 379 -3.96 -11.57 14.71
N PHE A 380 -4.18 -10.50 13.93
CA PHE A 380 -4.07 -9.14 14.41
C PHE A 380 -4.90 -8.92 15.68
N ASP A 381 -4.30 -8.27 16.67
CA ASP A 381 -4.92 -7.98 17.96
C ASP A 381 -4.78 -6.49 18.27
N LEU A 382 -5.91 -5.80 18.39
CA LEU A 382 -5.96 -4.37 18.68
C LEU A 382 -5.45 -4.05 20.09
N SER A 383 -5.53 -5.01 21.00
CA SER A 383 -5.15 -4.85 22.41
C SER A 383 -3.64 -4.76 22.62
N ILE A 384 -2.84 -5.31 21.70
CA ILE A 384 -1.37 -5.23 21.72
C ILE A 384 -0.81 -4.19 20.74
N SER A 385 -1.63 -3.73 19.78
CA SER A 385 -1.22 -2.73 18.80
C SER A 385 -1.07 -1.35 19.45
N ARG A 386 -0.06 -0.58 19.06
CA ARG A 386 0.29 0.71 19.67
C ARG A 386 0.61 1.79 18.64
N CYS A 387 0.43 3.05 19.01
CA CYS A 387 1.10 4.19 18.36
C CYS A 387 2.33 4.60 19.17
N TYR A 388 3.24 5.36 18.55
CA TYR A 388 4.31 6.03 19.28
C TYR A 388 3.72 7.04 20.29
N ASP A 389 2.94 8.01 19.80
CA ASP A 389 2.25 9.00 20.63
C ASP A 389 0.99 8.39 21.29
N PRO A 390 0.90 8.38 22.64
CA PRO A 390 -0.30 7.93 23.37
C PRO A 390 -1.57 8.69 23.01
N ASN A 391 -1.47 9.99 22.72
CA ASN A 391 -2.62 10.82 22.38
C ASN A 391 -3.19 10.41 21.02
N GLU A 392 -2.32 10.13 20.04
CA GLU A 392 -2.74 9.62 18.73
C GLU A 392 -3.30 8.20 18.83
N GLU A 393 -2.74 7.35 19.71
CA GLU A 393 -3.33 6.04 19.99
C GLU A 393 -4.74 6.15 20.54
N LEU A 394 -4.95 7.01 21.54
CA LEU A 394 -6.26 7.24 22.14
C LEU A 394 -7.27 7.73 21.11
N ARG A 395 -6.85 8.66 20.24
CA ARG A 395 -7.65 9.16 19.12
C ARG A 395 -8.06 8.03 18.17
N LEU A 396 -7.10 7.23 17.68
CA LEU A 396 -7.39 6.09 16.80
C LEU A 396 -8.32 5.08 17.47
N ARG A 397 -8.07 4.74 18.73
CA ARG A 397 -8.90 3.78 19.48
C ARG A 397 -10.34 4.25 19.63
N ARG A 398 -10.59 5.55 19.84
CA ARG A 398 -11.95 6.10 19.87
C ARG A 398 -12.65 5.95 18.53
N VAL A 399 -11.98 6.28 17.43
CA VAL A 399 -12.56 6.10 16.09
C VAL A 399 -12.81 4.63 15.79
N ILE A 400 -11.88 3.74 16.16
CA ILE A 400 -12.03 2.29 16.02
C ILE A 400 -13.19 1.77 16.87
N ALA A 401 -13.37 2.28 18.09
CA ALA A 401 -14.51 1.94 18.94
C ALA A 401 -15.83 2.36 18.28
N ALA A 402 -15.88 3.58 17.72
CA ALA A 402 -17.07 4.11 17.06
C ALA A 402 -17.46 3.35 15.78
N ILE A 403 -16.50 2.88 14.98
CA ILE A 403 -16.77 2.01 13.81
C ILE A 403 -17.02 0.55 14.19
N GLY A 404 -16.80 0.19 15.47
CA GLY A 404 -16.91 -1.16 16.00
C GLY A 404 -15.56 -1.89 16.04
N ARG A 405 -15.02 -2.04 17.25
CA ARG A 405 -13.74 -2.73 17.52
C ARG A 405 -13.63 -4.10 16.86
N LEU A 406 -14.62 -4.97 17.07
CA LEU A 406 -14.61 -6.33 16.51
C LEU A 406 -14.67 -6.32 14.99
N SER A 407 -15.42 -5.38 14.40
CA SER A 407 -15.49 -5.21 12.94
C SER A 407 -14.14 -4.81 12.37
N PHE A 408 -13.44 -3.89 13.03
CA PHE A 408 -12.07 -3.50 12.68
C PHE A 408 -11.11 -4.70 12.74
N GLU A 409 -11.04 -5.41 13.87
CA GLU A 409 -10.15 -6.56 14.05
C GLU A 409 -10.44 -7.66 13.02
N ASN A 410 -11.71 -8.05 12.86
CA ASN A 410 -12.10 -9.10 11.92
C ASN A 410 -11.74 -8.75 10.47
N LYS A 411 -11.85 -7.47 10.07
CA LYS A 411 -11.46 -7.02 8.73
C LYS A 411 -9.95 -7.13 8.50
N ILE A 412 -9.15 -6.72 9.49
CA ILE A 412 -7.68 -6.82 9.40
C ILE A 412 -7.23 -8.29 9.41
N GLN A 413 -7.80 -9.11 10.28
CA GLN A 413 -7.52 -10.55 10.35
C GLN A 413 -7.92 -11.27 9.05
N ALA A 414 -9.11 -11.00 8.51
CA ALA A 414 -9.56 -11.59 7.24
C ALA A 414 -8.63 -11.19 6.08
N LEU A 415 -8.20 -9.93 6.03
CA LEU A 415 -7.22 -9.49 5.05
C LEU A 415 -5.87 -10.20 5.24
N GLY A 416 -5.38 -10.26 6.48
CA GLY A 416 -4.13 -10.94 6.81
C GLY A 416 -4.15 -12.43 6.46
N GLN A 417 -5.28 -13.11 6.70
CA GLN A 417 -5.46 -14.52 6.35
C GLN A 417 -5.43 -14.74 4.83
N LEU A 418 -6.13 -13.90 4.06
CA LEU A 418 -6.10 -14.01 2.58
C LEU A 418 -4.71 -13.76 2.01
N ILE A 419 -3.95 -12.83 2.60
CA ILE A 419 -2.55 -12.60 2.22
C ILE A 419 -1.73 -13.84 2.55
N LEU A 420 -1.86 -14.38 3.76
CA LEU A 420 -1.12 -15.57 4.19
C LEU A 420 -1.42 -16.79 3.31
N ASP A 421 -2.69 -17.03 2.99
CA ASP A 421 -3.12 -18.11 2.10
C ASP A 421 -2.52 -17.93 0.71
N ARG A 422 -2.50 -16.68 0.18
CA ARG A 422 -1.88 -16.39 -1.12
C ARG A 422 -0.39 -16.72 -1.13
N GLU A 423 0.37 -16.26 -0.14
CA GLU A 423 1.82 -16.46 -0.11
C GLU A 423 2.18 -17.94 0.14
N THR A 424 1.46 -18.64 1.02
CA THR A 424 1.71 -20.07 1.30
C THR A 424 1.32 -20.99 0.14
N ASN A 425 0.27 -20.67 -0.61
CA ASN A 425 -0.10 -21.43 -1.81
C ASN A 425 0.93 -21.25 -2.94
N VAL A 426 1.54 -20.07 -3.06
CA VAL A 426 2.62 -19.84 -4.03
C VAL A 426 3.83 -20.71 -3.69
N GLU A 427 4.22 -20.79 -2.42
CA GLU A 427 5.32 -21.66 -1.98
C GLU A 427 5.05 -23.14 -2.28
N GLN A 428 3.82 -23.62 -2.00
CA GLN A 428 3.44 -24.99 -2.30
C GLN A 428 3.44 -25.28 -3.81
N GLY A 429 2.98 -24.33 -4.62
CA GLY A 429 3.01 -24.42 -6.08
C GLY A 429 4.44 -24.55 -6.62
N LEU A 430 5.35 -23.72 -6.12
CA LEU A 430 6.78 -23.76 -6.50
C LEU A 430 7.44 -25.07 -6.06
N PHE A 431 7.16 -25.54 -4.84
CA PHE A 431 7.73 -26.80 -4.32
C PHE A 431 7.23 -28.02 -5.12
N ASN A 432 5.94 -28.02 -5.48
CA ASN A 432 5.38 -29.06 -6.34
C ASN A 432 5.93 -29.01 -7.77
N GLN A 433 6.19 -27.81 -8.31
CA GLN A 433 6.82 -27.64 -9.61
C GLN A 433 8.28 -28.12 -9.61
N GLN A 434 9.02 -27.92 -8.52
CA GLN A 434 10.38 -28.43 -8.38
C GLN A 434 10.42 -29.96 -8.25
N ARG A 435 9.43 -30.57 -7.58
CA ARG A 435 9.29 -32.04 -7.51
C ARG A 435 8.87 -32.67 -8.83
N SER A 436 8.00 -32.03 -9.61
CA SER A 436 7.59 -32.54 -10.93
C SER A 436 8.64 -32.28 -12.02
N ALA A 437 9.48 -31.26 -11.85
CA ALA A 437 10.67 -31.03 -12.66
C ALA A 437 11.89 -31.86 -12.22
N SER A 438 11.74 -32.80 -11.27
CA SER A 438 12.67 -33.92 -11.10
C SER A 438 12.49 -34.85 -12.30
N TRP A 439 13.09 -34.46 -13.41
CA TRP A 439 13.31 -35.31 -14.59
C TRP A 439 13.83 -36.66 -14.10
N SER A 440 13.20 -37.74 -14.55
CA SER A 440 13.83 -39.06 -14.56
C SER A 440 15.21 -38.90 -15.18
N GLU A 441 16.26 -39.04 -14.36
CA GLU A 441 17.64 -39.02 -14.84
C GLU A 441 17.71 -39.97 -16.03
N PRO A 442 18.08 -39.50 -17.24
CA PRO A 442 18.40 -40.42 -18.31
C PRO A 442 19.57 -41.26 -17.81
N ASP A 443 19.47 -42.58 -17.93
CA ASP A 443 20.51 -43.56 -17.58
C ASP A 443 21.89 -43.05 -18.03
N MET A 444 22.64 -42.49 -17.08
CA MET A 444 24.02 -42.12 -17.29
C MET A 444 24.82 -43.43 -17.36
N PRO A 445 25.56 -43.70 -18.44
CA PRO A 445 26.37 -44.90 -18.54
C PRO A 445 27.38 -44.93 -17.39
N GLU A 446 27.53 -46.12 -16.80
CA GLU A 446 28.49 -46.35 -15.72
C GLU A 446 29.90 -45.86 -16.13
N PRO A 447 30.62 -45.18 -15.23
CA PRO A 447 31.97 -44.74 -15.52
C PRO A 447 32.90 -45.95 -15.53
N ASP A 448 33.32 -46.34 -16.72
CA ASP A 448 34.47 -47.23 -16.92
C ASP A 448 35.73 -46.59 -16.33
N ASP A 449 36.36 -47.35 -15.43
CA ASP A 449 37.78 -47.43 -15.10
C ASP A 449 38.66 -46.21 -15.48
N PHE A 450 38.77 -45.25 -14.56
CA PHE A 450 39.96 -44.39 -14.50
C PHE A 450 40.69 -44.57 -13.17
N ARG A 451 41.71 -45.42 -13.24
CA ARG A 451 42.77 -45.60 -12.25
C ARG A 451 43.60 -44.33 -12.09
N ASP A 452 43.73 -43.93 -10.83
CA ASP A 452 44.99 -43.64 -10.13
C ASP A 452 45.96 -42.62 -10.76
N ASP A 453 45.97 -41.41 -10.19
CA ASP A 453 47.23 -40.83 -9.70
C ASP A 453 46.95 -39.67 -8.72
N ARG A 454 47.14 -39.92 -7.42
CA ARG A 454 47.21 -38.87 -6.39
C ARG A 454 48.46 -39.07 -5.55
N SER A 455 49.51 -38.33 -5.86
CA SER A 455 50.57 -37.99 -4.92
C SER A 455 50.87 -36.49 -4.95
N HIS A 456 50.98 -35.92 -3.74
CA HIS A 456 51.43 -34.56 -3.39
C HIS A 456 50.51 -33.41 -3.83
N VAL A 457 50.05 -32.51 -2.96
CA VAL A 457 50.83 -31.61 -2.08
C VAL A 457 49.98 -31.20 -0.86
N GLN A 458 50.59 -31.24 0.34
CA GLN A 458 50.14 -30.60 1.58
C GLN A 458 51.12 -29.47 1.92
N SER A 459 50.58 -28.29 2.22
CA SER A 459 51.13 -27.16 3.00
C SER A 459 50.34 -25.93 2.51
N GLU A 460 49.82 -24.97 3.26
CA GLU A 460 49.93 -24.49 4.64
C GLU A 460 48.88 -23.37 4.69
N LEU A 461 48.09 -23.25 5.76
CA LEU A 461 47.60 -21.94 6.23
C LEU A 461 47.12 -22.08 7.68
N GLU A 462 48.02 -21.81 8.62
CA GLU A 462 47.68 -21.49 10.00
C GLU A 462 47.05 -20.09 10.02
N VAL A 463 45.80 -20.00 10.48
CA VAL A 463 45.18 -18.73 10.86
C VAL A 463 45.05 -18.73 12.37
N VAL A 464 45.81 -17.82 12.99
CA VAL A 464 45.76 -17.46 14.40
C VAL A 464 44.35 -16.93 14.73
N VAL A 465 43.65 -17.62 15.63
CA VAL A 465 42.42 -17.13 16.26
C VAL A 465 42.80 -16.61 17.63
N GLU A 466 42.93 -15.28 17.75
CA GLU A 466 42.92 -14.62 19.06
C GLU A 466 41.47 -14.41 19.52
N ALA A 467 41.19 -14.92 20.71
CA ALA A 467 39.94 -14.75 21.41
C ALA A 467 39.86 -13.32 21.99
N SER A 468 38.80 -12.59 21.63
CA SER A 468 38.34 -11.43 22.41
C SER A 468 36.95 -11.75 22.93
N GLU A 469 36.88 -11.96 24.25
CA GLU A 469 35.65 -11.98 25.02
C GLU A 469 35.04 -10.56 25.07
N GLY A 470 33.71 -10.48 25.07
CA GLY A 470 32.96 -9.30 25.51
C GLY A 470 32.39 -8.43 24.39
N ASP A 471 31.20 -8.78 23.90
CA ASP A 471 30.03 -7.91 24.11
C ASP A 471 28.72 -8.60 23.69
N GLY A 472 27.77 -8.62 24.62
CA GLY A 472 26.47 -9.25 24.48
C GLY A 472 25.53 -8.43 23.61
N SER A 473 25.73 -8.47 22.29
CA SER A 473 24.64 -8.23 21.34
C SER A 473 24.20 -9.58 20.79
N GLY A 474 23.03 -10.05 21.26
CA GLY A 474 22.41 -11.27 20.78
C GLY A 474 22.04 -11.14 19.31
N SER A 475 22.99 -11.46 18.43
CA SER A 475 22.74 -11.71 17.02
C SER A 475 21.75 -12.88 16.94
N VAL A 476 20.48 -12.55 16.72
CA VAL A 476 19.45 -13.54 16.38
C VAL A 476 19.86 -14.14 15.05
N ARG A 477 20.50 -15.32 15.08
CA ARG A 477 20.75 -16.11 13.88
C ARG A 477 19.38 -16.46 13.28
N ASP A 478 19.11 -15.90 12.09
CA ASP A 478 17.93 -16.25 11.29
C ASP A 478 17.89 -17.77 11.12
N SER A 479 16.71 -18.38 11.23
CA SER A 479 16.60 -19.84 11.06
C SER A 479 16.96 -20.26 9.63
N PRO A 480 17.39 -21.52 9.39
CA PRO A 480 17.60 -22.03 8.04
C PRO A 480 16.37 -21.86 7.13
N ALA A 481 15.16 -21.90 7.68
CA ALA A 481 13.92 -21.64 6.96
C ALA A 481 13.75 -20.17 6.56
N GLU A 482 14.10 -19.21 7.43
CA GLU A 482 14.12 -17.77 7.08
C GLU A 482 15.19 -17.45 6.02
N THR A 483 16.33 -18.15 6.08
CA THR A 483 17.41 -18.00 5.09
C THR A 483 17.02 -18.60 3.73
N ALA A 484 16.34 -19.75 3.71
CA ALA A 484 15.80 -20.36 2.51
C ALA A 484 14.69 -19.52 1.88
N PHE A 485 13.74 -19.01 2.67
CA PHE A 485 12.70 -18.06 2.24
C PHE A 485 13.32 -16.82 1.57
N ARG A 486 14.40 -16.28 2.17
CA ARG A 486 15.14 -15.11 1.66
C ARG A 486 15.86 -15.38 0.34
N MET A 487 16.55 -16.52 0.21
CA MET A 487 17.24 -16.90 -1.03
C MET A 487 16.25 -17.22 -2.15
N GLN A 488 15.11 -17.84 -1.82
CA GLN A 488 14.14 -18.27 -2.82
C GLN A 488 13.34 -17.08 -3.35
N TYR A 489 12.82 -16.18 -2.50
CA TYR A 489 12.12 -14.97 -2.95
C TYR A 489 12.99 -14.05 -3.83
N LEU A 490 14.31 -13.99 -3.56
CA LEU A 490 15.25 -13.21 -4.36
C LEU A 490 15.69 -13.92 -5.66
N ASN A 491 15.67 -15.27 -5.70
CA ASN A 491 16.07 -16.06 -6.88
C ASN A 491 14.91 -16.47 -7.79
N THR A 492 13.65 -16.52 -7.32
CA THR A 492 12.49 -16.95 -8.12
C THR A 492 11.94 -15.88 -9.06
N THR A 493 12.60 -14.74 -9.16
CA THR A 493 12.34 -13.75 -10.19
C THR A 493 13.55 -13.76 -11.11
N ASP A 494 13.36 -14.28 -12.32
CA ASP A 494 14.30 -14.79 -13.34
C ASP A 494 15.38 -13.79 -13.85
N TYR A 495 15.72 -12.76 -13.08
CA TYR A 495 16.50 -11.60 -13.53
C TYR A 495 18.00 -11.68 -13.24
N GLN A 496 18.44 -12.47 -12.25
CA GLN A 496 19.86 -12.51 -11.88
C GLN A 496 20.76 -13.20 -12.92
N LYS A 497 20.20 -13.91 -13.91
CA LYS A 497 20.98 -14.55 -14.99
C LYS A 497 21.18 -13.69 -16.24
N GLN A 498 20.60 -12.48 -16.33
CA GLN A 498 20.69 -11.64 -17.53
C GLN A 498 21.70 -10.47 -17.45
N PHE A 499 22.39 -10.26 -16.32
CA PHE A 499 23.29 -9.10 -16.13
C PHE A 499 24.78 -9.43 -16.03
N GLU A 500 25.23 -10.54 -16.62
CA GLU A 500 26.65 -10.82 -16.89
C GLU A 500 26.98 -10.77 -18.39
N ALA A 501 26.51 -9.74 -19.10
CA ALA A 501 27.02 -9.42 -20.44
C ALA A 501 27.94 -8.18 -20.35
N PRO A 502 29.14 -8.18 -20.93
CA PRO A 502 30.08 -7.07 -20.80
C PRO A 502 29.54 -5.80 -21.44
N LEU A 503 29.62 -4.69 -20.71
CA LEU A 503 29.45 -3.33 -21.23
C LEU A 503 30.60 -3.01 -22.19
N GLU A 504 30.37 -3.16 -23.50
CA GLU A 504 31.19 -2.49 -24.51
C GLU A 504 30.38 -1.39 -25.22
N GLU A 505 30.91 -0.18 -25.06
CA GLU A 505 30.82 1.04 -25.87
C GLU A 505 29.49 1.43 -26.55
N VAL A 506 28.84 2.45 -25.96
CA VAL A 506 28.10 3.45 -26.74
C VAL A 506 28.74 4.81 -26.45
N VAL A 507 29.55 5.28 -27.40
CA VAL A 507 30.06 6.66 -27.48
C VAL A 507 28.93 7.57 -28.01
N PHE A 508 28.85 8.78 -27.44
CA PHE A 508 27.86 9.84 -27.67
C PHE A 508 27.58 10.19 -29.14
#